data_AF-A0A949YXN1-F1
#
_entry.id   AF-A0A949YXN1-F1
#
_cell.length_a   1.000
_cell.length_b   1.000
_cell.length_c   1.000
_cell.angle_alpha   90.00
_cell.angle_beta   90.00
_cell.angle_gamma   90.00
#
_symmetry.space_group_name_H-M   'P 1'
#
loop_
_entity.id
_entity.type
_entity.pdbx_description
1 polymer ?
#
loop_
_entity_poly.entity_id
_entity_poly.type
_entity_poly.pdbx_seq_one_letter_code
_entity_poly.pdbx_strand_id
1 'polypeptide(L)'
;MGRRATLFAFLMMTAGCAAPPPDPVVWYVVSPVPTETFPHGNINSPMFSWARLRTFPSGDECRDALRGIRNDLHRPANCVASNDPRLTQR
;
A
#
# COMPACT_ATOMS: atom_id res chain seq x y z
N MET A 1 59.96 1.67 34.26
CA MET A 1 59.71 1.33 32.83
C MET A 1 58.27 0.85 32.70
N GLY A 2 57.36 1.75 32.34
CA GLY A 2 55.91 1.49 32.30
C GLY A 2 55.45 1.07 30.91
N ARG A 3 54.82 -0.11 30.82
CA ARG A 3 54.11 -0.60 29.62
C ARG A 3 52.77 0.13 29.54
N ARG A 4 52.50 0.85 28.45
CA ARG A 4 51.14 1.27 28.07
C ARG A 4 50.97 1.11 26.57
N ALA A 5 50.34 0.00 26.21
CA ALA A 5 49.75 -0.24 24.91
C ALA A 5 48.44 0.56 24.80
N THR A 6 48.21 1.24 23.69
CA THR A 6 46.89 1.77 23.29
C THR A 6 46.95 1.97 21.78
N LEU A 7 46.59 0.94 21.01
CA LEU A 7 45.25 0.68 20.45
C LEU A 7 44.99 1.46 19.16
N PHE A 8 44.99 0.68 18.08
CA PHE A 8 44.55 1.01 16.73
C PHE A 8 43.22 1.76 16.72
N ALA A 9 43.19 2.93 16.07
CA ALA A 9 41.95 3.55 15.62
C ALA A 9 41.82 3.31 14.10
N PHE A 10 41.28 2.15 13.74
CA PHE A 10 40.78 1.89 12.39
C PHE A 10 39.44 2.64 12.26
N LEU A 11 39.49 3.88 11.78
CA LEU A 11 38.31 4.63 11.35
C LEU A 11 37.83 4.04 10.01
N MET A 12 37.09 2.93 10.09
CA MET A 12 36.30 2.46 8.95
C MET A 12 35.15 3.44 8.74
N MET A 13 35.31 4.34 7.77
CA MET A 13 34.22 5.07 7.16
C MET A 13 33.30 4.07 6.45
N THR A 14 32.32 3.55 7.16
CA THR A 14 31.21 2.82 6.56
C THR A 14 30.37 3.83 5.78
N ALA A 15 30.71 4.00 4.50
CA ALA A 15 29.79 4.51 3.49
C ALA A 15 28.64 3.48 3.35
N GLY A 16 27.75 3.45 4.34
CA GLY A 16 26.52 2.71 4.28
C GLY A 16 25.64 3.39 3.25
N CYS A 17 25.42 2.74 2.12
CA CYS A 17 24.32 3.09 1.23
C CYS A 17 23.04 3.09 2.07
N ALA A 18 22.54 4.28 2.42
CA ALA A 18 21.20 4.40 2.96
C ALA A 18 20.26 3.81 1.91
N ALA A 19 19.62 2.68 2.23
CA ALA A 19 18.56 2.16 1.38
C ALA A 19 17.55 3.30 1.15
N PRO A 20 17.06 3.50 -0.08
CA PRO A 20 16.03 4.51 -0.33
C PRO A 20 14.87 4.25 0.65
N PRO A 21 14.26 5.30 1.20
CA PRO A 21 13.11 5.13 2.08
C PRO A 21 12.06 4.28 1.34
N PRO A 22 11.37 3.36 2.03
CA PRO A 22 10.30 2.59 1.40
C PRO A 22 9.27 3.55 0.80
N ASP A 23 8.77 3.23 -0.39
CA ASP A 23 7.72 4.02 -1.02
C ASP A 23 6.54 4.19 -0.04
N PRO A 24 5.95 5.39 0.05
CA PRO A 24 4.84 5.62 0.97
C PRO A 24 3.66 4.72 0.63
N VAL A 25 3.12 4.03 1.64
CA VAL A 25 1.91 3.23 1.49
C VAL A 25 0.74 4.17 1.26
N VAL A 26 0.17 4.12 0.05
CA VAL A 26 -1.08 4.82 -0.29
C VAL A 26 -2.26 3.86 -0.19
N TRP A 27 -3.46 4.40 -0.10
CA TRP A 27 -4.70 3.62 0.03
C TRP A 27 -5.58 3.82 -1.19
N TYR A 28 -6.15 2.74 -1.71
CA TYR A 28 -7.06 2.77 -2.84
C TYR A 28 -8.47 2.45 -2.38
N VAL A 29 -9.45 3.15 -2.96
CA VAL A 29 -10.81 2.64 -3.03
C VAL A 29 -10.93 1.81 -4.29
N VAL A 30 -11.23 0.52 -4.14
CA VAL A 30 -11.40 -0.44 -5.23
C VAL A 30 -12.83 -0.94 -5.29
N SER A 31 -13.30 -1.28 -6.49
CA SER A 31 -14.64 -1.81 -6.73
C SER A 31 -14.60 -2.88 -7.81
N PRO A 32 -15.38 -3.98 -7.70
CA PRO A 32 -15.52 -4.92 -8.80
C PRO A 32 -16.07 -4.19 -10.03
N VAL A 33 -15.60 -4.61 -11.20
CA VAL A 33 -15.99 -4.03 -12.49
C VAL A 33 -17.37 -4.57 -12.87
N PRO A 34 -18.35 -3.70 -13.19
CA PRO A 34 -19.63 -4.12 -13.71
C PRO A 34 -19.50 -4.90 -15.03
N THR A 35 -20.27 -5.97 -15.17
CA THR A 35 -20.43 -6.73 -16.41
C THR A 35 -21.90 -6.92 -16.71
N GLU A 36 -22.23 -7.42 -17.91
CA GLU A 36 -23.62 -7.72 -18.29
C GLU A 36 -24.28 -8.72 -17.33
N THR A 37 -23.55 -9.76 -16.92
CA THR A 37 -24.00 -10.76 -15.94
C THR A 37 -23.97 -10.26 -14.50
N PHE A 38 -23.15 -9.26 -14.19
CA PHE A 38 -23.01 -8.69 -12.85
C PHE A 38 -23.03 -7.15 -12.93
N PRO A 39 -24.22 -6.52 -13.00
CA PRO A 39 -24.35 -5.07 -13.22
C PRO A 39 -23.80 -4.21 -12.06
N HIS A 40 -23.64 -4.81 -10.88
CA HIS A 40 -23.00 -4.17 -9.72
C HIS A 40 -21.56 -4.66 -9.48
N GLY A 41 -21.01 -5.41 -10.44
CA GLY A 41 -19.75 -6.12 -10.29
C GLY A 41 -19.87 -7.37 -9.41
N ASN A 42 -18.99 -8.34 -9.66
CA ASN A 42 -18.94 -9.58 -8.90
C ASN A 42 -17.94 -9.45 -7.74
N ILE A 43 -18.43 -9.47 -6.49
CA ILE A 43 -17.59 -9.40 -5.29
C ILE A 43 -16.66 -10.61 -5.13
N ASN A 44 -16.95 -11.72 -5.82
CA ASN A 44 -16.11 -12.91 -5.82
C ASN A 44 -15.02 -12.85 -6.90
N SER A 45 -15.05 -11.84 -7.79
CA SER A 45 -13.94 -11.62 -8.73
C SER A 45 -12.67 -11.29 -7.96
N PRO A 46 -11.51 -11.75 -8.43
CA PRO A 46 -10.27 -11.54 -7.70
C PRO A 46 -9.91 -10.05 -7.66
N MET A 47 -9.44 -9.56 -6.52
CA MET A 47 -9.34 -8.12 -6.26
C MET A 47 -8.31 -7.40 -7.14
N PHE A 48 -7.33 -8.11 -7.71
CA PHE A 48 -6.42 -7.55 -8.71
C PHE A 48 -7.13 -7.11 -10.01
N SER A 49 -8.33 -7.66 -10.28
CA SER A 49 -9.16 -7.29 -11.45
C SER A 49 -10.15 -6.17 -11.15
N TRP A 50 -10.25 -5.73 -9.90
CA TRP A 50 -11.14 -4.64 -9.52
C TRP A 50 -10.61 -3.29 -10.01
N ALA A 51 -11.52 -2.39 -10.35
CA ALA A 51 -11.17 -1.03 -10.73
C ALA A 51 -10.71 -0.24 -9.50
N ARG A 52 -9.58 0.48 -9.62
CA ARG A 52 -9.17 1.51 -8.67
C ARG A 52 -9.92 2.79 -8.99
N LEU A 53 -10.67 3.30 -8.02
CA LEU A 53 -11.56 4.44 -8.19
C LEU A 53 -10.92 5.73 -7.72
N ARG A 54 -10.29 5.69 -6.54
CA ARG A 54 -9.65 6.86 -5.90
C ARG A 54 -8.46 6.41 -5.07
N THR A 55 -7.53 7.35 -4.84
CA THR A 55 -6.33 7.16 -4.03
C THR A 55 -6.32 8.15 -2.88
N PHE A 56 -5.86 7.70 -1.71
CA PHE A 56 -5.79 8.46 -0.47
C PHE A 56 -4.40 8.28 0.17
N PRO A 57 -3.88 9.30 0.87
CA PRO A 57 -2.60 9.22 1.57
C PRO A 57 -2.68 8.37 2.85
N SER A 58 -3.89 8.17 3.42
CA SER A 58 -4.08 7.41 4.66
C SER A 58 -5.28 6.47 4.59
N GLY A 59 -5.26 5.45 5.45
CA GLY A 59 -6.36 4.49 5.56
C GLY A 59 -7.61 5.09 6.19
N ASP A 60 -7.46 6.09 7.07
CA ASP A 60 -8.57 6.83 7.67
C ASP A 60 -9.31 7.64 6.62
N GLU A 61 -8.61 8.45 5.83
CA GLU A 61 -9.23 9.22 4.74
C GLU A 61 -9.94 8.33 3.72
N CYS A 62 -9.35 7.16 3.41
CA CYS A 62 -10.00 6.18 2.56
C CYS A 62 -11.33 5.70 3.17
N ARG A 63 -11.31 5.29 4.46
CA ARG A 63 -12.49 4.76 5.16
C ARG A 63 -13.60 5.81 5.30
N ASP A 64 -13.24 7.05 5.57
CA ASP A 64 -14.18 8.16 5.70
C ASP A 64 -14.88 8.44 4.35
N ALA A 65 -14.13 8.42 3.26
CA ALA A 65 -14.69 8.60 1.90
C ALA A 65 -15.51 7.38 1.43
N LEU A 66 -15.26 6.19 1.97
CA LEU A 66 -15.82 4.93 1.48
C LEU A 66 -17.36 4.92 1.49
N ARG A 67 -17.98 5.48 2.53
CA ARG A 67 -19.46 5.51 2.64
C ARG A 67 -20.08 6.33 1.51
N GLY A 68 -19.55 7.52 1.23
CA GLY A 68 -20.01 8.37 0.13
C GLY A 68 -19.85 7.68 -1.22
N ILE A 69 -18.67 7.10 -1.46
CA ILE A 69 -18.39 6.40 -2.72
C ILE A 69 -19.34 5.20 -2.94
N ARG A 70 -19.64 4.42 -1.89
CA ARG A 70 -20.59 3.30 -1.99
C ARG A 70 -22.01 3.77 -2.31
N ASN A 71 -22.42 4.91 -1.74
CA ASN A 71 -23.72 5.51 -2.03
C ASN A 71 -23.78 6.02 -3.48
N ASP A 72 -22.73 6.69 -3.96
CA ASP A 72 -22.71 7.23 -5.33
C ASP A 72 -22.71 6.11 -6.38
N LEU A 73 -21.88 5.09 -6.19
CA LEU A 73 -21.71 4.02 -7.16
C LEU A 73 -22.78 2.94 -7.12
N HIS A 74 -23.58 2.88 -6.05
CA HIS A 74 -24.59 1.84 -5.82
C HIS A 74 -24.04 0.41 -6.01
N ARG A 75 -22.80 0.18 -5.58
CA ARG A 75 -22.12 -1.11 -5.70
C ARG A 75 -21.04 -1.32 -4.63
N PRO A 76 -20.52 -2.54 -4.45
CA PRO A 76 -19.47 -2.81 -3.48
C PRO A 76 -18.23 -1.94 -3.75
N ALA A 77 -17.64 -1.40 -2.70
CA ALA A 77 -16.33 -0.77 -2.75
C ALA A 77 -15.58 -1.10 -1.46
N ASN A 78 -14.26 -1.15 -1.52
CA ASN A 78 -13.41 -1.45 -0.38
C ASN A 78 -12.16 -0.58 -0.36
N CYS A 79 -11.65 -0.33 0.84
CA CYS A 79 -10.37 0.34 1.07
C CYS A 79 -9.25 -0.68 1.21
N VAL A 80 -8.19 -0.50 0.44
CA VAL A 80 -7.05 -1.42 0.39
C VAL A 80 -5.75 -0.64 0.33
N ALA A 81 -4.75 -1.07 1.11
CA ALA A 81 -3.42 -0.48 1.05
C ALA A 81 -2.72 -0.87 -0.26
N SER A 82 -1.80 -0.02 -0.74
CA SER A 82 -1.08 -0.25 -2.00
C SER A 82 -0.21 -1.50 -2.00
N ASN A 83 0.18 -1.95 -0.82
CA ASN A 83 0.94 -3.17 -0.57
C ASN A 83 0.06 -4.37 -0.20
N ASP A 84 -1.27 -4.27 -0.30
CA ASP A 84 -2.16 -5.42 -0.05
C ASP A 84 -1.89 -6.52 -1.09
N PRO A 85 -1.56 -7.76 -0.66
CA PRO A 85 -1.15 -8.82 -1.57
C PRO A 85 -2.27 -9.24 -2.54
N ARG A 86 -3.54 -8.99 -2.21
CA ARG A 86 -4.67 -9.30 -3.08
C ARG A 86 -4.72 -8.43 -4.33
N LEU A 87 -3.94 -7.34 -4.38
CA LEU A 87 -3.80 -6.48 -5.56
C LEU A 87 -2.79 -7.03 -6.58
N THR A 88 -1.96 -8.01 -6.20
CA THR A 88 -0.86 -8.52 -7.03
C THR A 88 -0.92 -10.03 -7.28
N GLN A 89 -1.68 -10.79 -6.48
CA GLN A 89 -1.93 -12.23 -6.70
C GLN A 89 -2.74 -12.44 -7.98
N ARG A 90 -2.11 -12.89 -9.06
CA ARG A 90 -2.75 -13.22 -10.35
C ARG A 90 -2.93 -14.73 -10.51
#